data_AF-A0A1Y2CBR6-F1
#
_entry.id   AF-A0A1Y2CBR6-F1
#
_cell.length_a   1.000
_cell.length_b   1.000
_cell.length_c   1.000
_cell.angle_alpha   90.00
_cell.angle_beta   90.00
_cell.angle_gamma   90.00
#
_symmetry.space_group_name_H-M   'P 1'
#
loop_
_entity.id
_entity.type
_entity.pdbx_description
1 polymer ?
#
loop_
_entity_poly.entity_id
_entity_poly.type
_entity_poly.pdbx_seq_one_letter_code
_entity_poly.pdbx_strand_id
1 'polypeptide(L)'
;MGLTDVDMVTLTTGSHSLGGAHAAISPLLTNETFTPFDNTPGILDNDIFKRVLDGKCVVPIDCAFAKDPKLRAIIQGYANDQASFYKQFAISLDKMLSLSASTLSDPLAITIAQHAYLFNQTTTATAMVTKTSGSSKISFTAGLLLFIFMVL
;
A
#
# COMPACT_ATOMS: atom_id res chain seq x y z
N MET A 1 -0.95 18.64 -2.93
CA MET A 1 -0.05 17.50 -2.68
C MET A 1 0.66 16.99 -3.94
N GLY A 2 0.37 17.48 -5.15
CA GLY A 2 1.07 17.00 -6.36
C GLY A 2 0.67 15.60 -6.84
N LEU A 3 -0.35 15.00 -6.22
CA LEU A 3 -0.94 13.73 -6.63
C LEU A 3 -1.98 13.97 -7.74
N THR A 4 -1.99 13.10 -8.73
CA THR A 4 -2.93 13.14 -9.85
C THR A 4 -4.24 12.43 -9.51
N ASP A 5 -5.26 12.56 -10.36
CA ASP A 5 -6.52 11.82 -10.25
C ASP A 5 -6.31 10.29 -10.20
N VAL A 6 -5.34 9.78 -10.98
CA VAL A 6 -4.94 8.38 -10.94
C VAL A 6 -4.39 8.03 -9.57
N ASP A 7 -3.49 8.85 -9.02
CA ASP A 7 -2.91 8.61 -7.70
C ASP A 7 -3.99 8.64 -6.61
N MET A 8 -4.93 9.58 -6.68
CA MET A 8 -6.06 9.68 -5.76
C MET A 8 -6.95 8.43 -5.78
N VAL A 9 -7.47 8.03 -6.96
CA VAL A 9 -8.34 6.84 -7.07
C VAL A 9 -7.61 5.59 -6.62
N THR A 10 -6.35 5.45 -7.05
CA THR A 10 -5.54 4.26 -6.75
C THR A 10 -5.26 4.14 -5.25
N LEU A 11 -4.89 5.24 -4.59
CA LEU A 11 -4.57 5.21 -3.16
C LEU A 11 -5.82 5.16 -2.28
N THR A 12 -6.85 5.94 -2.58
CA THR A 12 -8.06 5.99 -1.76
C THR A 12 -8.87 4.71 -1.92
N THR A 13 -9.38 4.42 -3.12
CA THR A 13 -10.23 3.25 -3.34
C THR A 13 -9.42 1.96 -3.32
N GLY A 14 -8.19 1.96 -3.84
CA GLY A 14 -7.36 0.75 -3.82
C GLY A 14 -6.92 0.32 -2.43
N SER A 15 -6.66 1.25 -1.51
CA SER A 15 -6.32 0.87 -0.12
C SER A 15 -7.52 0.27 0.63
N HIS A 16 -8.74 0.61 0.22
CA HIS A 16 -9.97 0.01 0.74
C HIS A 16 -10.20 -1.42 0.21
N SER A 17 -9.24 -2.04 -0.48
CA SER A 17 -9.21 -3.51 -0.62
C SER A 17 -8.82 -4.21 0.69
N LEU A 18 -8.25 -3.48 1.65
CA LEU A 18 -7.87 -4.00 2.96
C LEU A 18 -8.67 -3.34 4.08
N GLY A 19 -9.04 -4.13 5.08
CA GLY A 19 -9.66 -3.67 6.31
C GLY A 19 -11.15 -3.32 6.17
N GLY A 20 -11.57 -2.35 6.97
CA GLY A 20 -12.97 -1.97 7.10
C GLY A 20 -13.19 -0.80 8.05
N ALA A 21 -14.41 -0.29 8.08
CA ALA A 21 -14.83 0.75 9.00
C ALA A 21 -15.26 0.15 10.35
N HIS A 22 -15.09 0.92 11.42
CA HIS A 22 -15.55 0.56 12.77
C HIS A 22 -16.26 1.77 13.39
N ALA A 23 -17.41 1.54 14.03
CA ALA A 23 -18.20 2.60 14.68
C ALA A 23 -17.42 3.45 15.70
N ALA A 24 -16.43 2.89 16.39
CA ALA A 24 -15.61 3.64 17.35
C ALA A 24 -14.72 4.70 16.69
N ILE A 25 -14.35 4.51 15.41
CA ILE A 25 -13.44 5.38 14.66
C ILE A 25 -14.23 6.21 13.64
N SER A 26 -15.29 5.64 13.07
CA SER A 26 -16.07 6.24 11.98
C SER A 26 -17.57 6.01 12.18
N PRO A 27 -18.17 6.60 13.24
CA PRO A 27 -19.59 6.41 13.57
C PRO A 27 -20.54 6.96 12.49
N LEU A 28 -20.05 7.84 11.61
CA LEU A 28 -20.82 8.36 10.48
C LEU A 28 -20.84 7.41 9.26
N LEU A 29 -19.97 6.40 9.23
CA LEU A 29 -19.88 5.43 8.13
C LEU A 29 -20.53 4.10 8.50
N THR A 30 -20.48 3.71 9.78
CA THR A 30 -21.05 2.44 10.25
C THR A 30 -21.40 2.51 11.73
N ASN A 31 -22.41 1.72 12.13
CA ASN A 31 -22.73 1.44 13.53
C ASN A 31 -22.18 0.08 13.99
N GLU A 32 -21.51 -0.66 13.10
CA GLU A 32 -20.96 -1.98 13.39
C GLU A 32 -19.57 -1.90 14.03
N THR A 33 -19.20 -2.97 14.74
CA THR A 33 -17.83 -3.16 15.23
C THR A 33 -16.85 -3.39 14.09
N PHE A 34 -17.28 -3.92 12.96
CA PHE A 34 -16.47 -4.02 11.76
C PHE A 34 -17.33 -4.13 10.52
N THR A 35 -17.10 -3.25 9.54
CA THR A 35 -17.74 -3.29 8.22
C THR A 35 -16.64 -3.37 7.17
N PRO A 36 -16.43 -4.53 6.51
CA PRO A 36 -15.38 -4.67 5.51
C PRO A 36 -15.67 -3.77 4.32
N PHE A 37 -14.61 -3.18 3.76
CA PHE A 37 -14.74 -2.32 2.60
C PHE A 37 -15.10 -3.11 1.33
N ASP A 38 -14.59 -4.34 1.20
CA ASP A 38 -14.87 -5.25 0.08
C ASP A 38 -15.23 -6.68 0.53
N ASN A 39 -15.24 -7.67 -0.38
CA ASN A 39 -15.52 -9.07 -0.04
C ASN A 39 -14.31 -9.81 0.55
N THR A 40 -13.11 -9.26 0.39
CA THR A 40 -11.82 -9.91 0.68
C THR A 40 -10.95 -9.01 1.56
N PRO A 41 -11.43 -8.54 2.74
CA PRO A 41 -10.82 -7.45 3.53
C PRO A 41 -9.41 -7.75 4.09
N GLY A 42 -8.88 -8.95 3.89
CA GLY A 42 -7.52 -9.35 4.26
C GLY A 42 -6.59 -9.60 3.06
N ILE A 43 -7.06 -9.36 1.83
CA ILE A 43 -6.33 -9.65 0.59
C ILE A 43 -6.31 -8.36 -0.23
N LEU A 44 -5.12 -7.91 -0.62
CA LEU A 44 -5.00 -6.79 -1.54
C LEU A 44 -5.28 -7.29 -2.97
N ASP A 45 -6.46 -7.00 -3.49
CA ASP A 45 -6.93 -7.39 -4.82
C ASP A 45 -7.78 -6.27 -5.47
N ASN A 46 -8.45 -6.57 -6.57
CA ASN A 46 -9.28 -5.59 -7.28
C ASN A 46 -10.79 -5.69 -7.01
N ASP A 47 -11.23 -6.45 -6.00
CA ASP A 47 -12.65 -6.63 -5.66
C ASP A 47 -13.32 -5.30 -5.30
N ILE A 48 -12.62 -4.43 -4.58
CA ILE A 48 -13.11 -3.09 -4.23
C ILE A 48 -13.57 -2.29 -5.45
N PHE A 49 -12.82 -2.32 -6.57
CA PHE A 49 -13.20 -1.58 -7.78
C PHE A 49 -14.46 -2.16 -8.44
N LYS A 50 -14.64 -3.49 -8.41
CA LYS A 50 -15.85 -4.16 -8.92
C LYS A 50 -17.08 -3.77 -8.10
N ARG A 51 -16.95 -3.79 -6.77
CA ARG A 51 -18.04 -3.43 -5.84
C ARG A 51 -18.44 -1.97 -5.95
N VAL A 52 -17.46 -1.09 -6.09
CA VAL A 52 -17.69 0.36 -6.23
C VAL A 52 -18.42 0.67 -7.54
N LEU A 53 -18.16 -0.08 -8.62
CA LEU A 53 -18.95 0.00 -9.87
C LEU A 53 -20.40 -0.48 -9.72
N ASP A 54 -20.66 -1.44 -8.82
CA ASP A 54 -22.00 -1.87 -8.41
C ASP A 54 -22.71 -0.89 -7.48
N GLY A 55 -22.05 0.20 -7.07
CA GLY A 55 -22.58 1.17 -6.10
C GLY A 55 -22.55 0.67 -4.65
N LYS A 56 -21.78 -0.38 -4.35
CA LYS A 56 -21.62 -0.95 -3.01
C LYS A 56 -20.41 -0.34 -2.33
N CYS A 57 -20.59 0.79 -1.65
CA CYS A 57 -19.51 1.52 -0.99
C CYS A 57 -19.81 1.76 0.49
N VAL A 58 -18.87 1.39 1.36
CA VAL A 58 -18.92 1.75 2.78
C VAL A 58 -18.51 3.22 2.96
N VAL A 59 -17.50 3.66 2.22
CA VAL A 59 -17.07 5.07 2.21
C VAL A 59 -17.72 5.77 1.02
N PRO A 60 -18.51 6.85 1.22
CA PRO A 60 -19.23 7.51 0.13
C PRO A 60 -18.36 8.02 -1.02
N ILE A 61 -17.10 8.39 -0.74
CA ILE A 61 -16.17 8.92 -1.75
C ILE A 61 -15.85 7.90 -2.85
N ASP A 62 -15.79 6.61 -2.52
CA ASP A 62 -15.50 5.56 -3.51
C ASP A 62 -16.61 5.52 -4.57
N CYS A 63 -17.87 5.59 -4.13
CA CYS A 63 -19.02 5.67 -5.02
C CYS A 63 -19.10 7.01 -5.77
N ALA A 64 -18.60 8.10 -5.18
CA ALA A 64 -18.50 9.38 -5.88
C ALA A 64 -17.48 9.30 -7.03
N PHE A 65 -16.33 8.65 -6.83
CA PHE A 65 -15.36 8.40 -7.90
C PHE A 65 -15.94 7.52 -9.01
N ALA A 66 -16.74 6.51 -8.70
CA ALA A 66 -17.40 5.69 -9.72
C ALA A 66 -18.48 6.41 -10.53
N LYS A 67 -19.01 7.53 -10.02
CA LYS A 67 -20.00 8.37 -10.69
C LYS A 67 -19.37 9.45 -11.56
N ASP A 68 -18.17 9.92 -11.21
CA ASP A 68 -17.43 10.87 -12.04
C ASP A 68 -16.95 10.18 -13.34
N PRO A 69 -17.28 10.68 -14.54
CA PRO A 69 -16.93 10.01 -15.78
C PRO A 69 -15.41 9.85 -16.01
N LYS A 70 -14.60 10.80 -15.55
CA LYS A 70 -13.14 10.78 -15.71
C LYS A 70 -12.52 9.75 -14.77
N LEU A 71 -12.95 9.72 -13.51
CA LEU A 71 -12.44 8.79 -12.50
C LEU A 71 -12.97 7.37 -12.70
N ARG A 72 -14.22 7.24 -13.17
CA ARG A 72 -14.85 5.94 -13.47
C ARG A 72 -14.03 5.14 -14.48
N ALA A 73 -13.44 5.78 -15.49
CA ALA A 73 -12.60 5.07 -16.47
C ALA A 73 -11.38 4.38 -15.81
N ILE A 74 -10.79 5.03 -14.79
CA ILE A 74 -9.67 4.47 -14.02
C ILE A 74 -10.14 3.26 -13.21
N ILE A 75 -11.28 3.39 -12.51
CA ILE A 75 -11.90 2.32 -11.72
C ILE A 75 -12.23 1.11 -12.60
N GLN A 76 -12.81 1.34 -13.79
CA GLN A 76 -13.11 0.28 -14.75
C GLN A 76 -11.85 -0.42 -15.24
N GLY A 77 -10.76 0.32 -15.47
CA GLY A 77 -9.46 -0.25 -15.79
C GLY A 77 -8.99 -1.24 -14.73
N TYR A 78 -9.01 -0.82 -13.46
CA TYR A 78 -8.59 -1.67 -12.34
C TYR A 78 -9.53 -2.85 -12.06
N ALA A 79 -10.84 -2.66 -12.20
CA ALA A 79 -11.81 -3.74 -12.07
C ALA A 79 -11.59 -4.86 -13.10
N ASN A 80 -11.17 -4.50 -14.31
CA ASN A 80 -10.91 -5.42 -15.42
C ASN A 80 -9.50 -6.02 -15.41
N ASP A 81 -8.51 -5.28 -14.90
CA ASP A 81 -7.10 -5.69 -14.88
C ASP A 81 -6.45 -5.42 -13.52
N GLN A 82 -6.37 -6.48 -12.69
CA GLN A 82 -5.73 -6.44 -11.38
C GLN A 82 -4.23 -6.13 -11.45
N ALA A 83 -3.53 -6.58 -12.50
CA ALA A 83 -2.10 -6.31 -12.65
C ALA A 83 -1.85 -4.82 -12.89
N SER A 84 -2.74 -4.16 -13.65
CA SER A 84 -2.69 -2.71 -13.83
C SER A 84 -2.88 -1.95 -12.52
N PHE A 85 -3.81 -2.42 -11.67
CA PHE A 85 -4.03 -1.87 -10.33
C PHE A 85 -2.78 -2.00 -9.47
N TYR A 86 -2.22 -3.20 -9.31
CA TYR A 86 -1.04 -3.41 -8.48
C TYR A 86 0.15 -2.56 -8.91
N LYS A 87 0.41 -2.50 -10.22
CA LYS A 87 1.49 -1.67 -10.77
C LYS A 87 1.30 -0.20 -10.41
N GLN A 88 0.09 0.33 -10.61
CA GLN A 88 -0.18 1.73 -10.33
C GLN A 88 -0.22 2.02 -8.82
N PHE A 89 -0.67 1.08 -7.99
CA PHE A 89 -0.68 1.20 -6.54
C PHE A 89 0.73 1.38 -5.99
N ALA A 90 1.69 0.58 -6.45
CA ALA A 90 3.09 0.74 -6.07
C ALA A 90 3.65 2.12 -6.44
N ILE A 91 3.36 2.59 -7.66
CA ILE A 91 3.82 3.92 -8.15
C ILE A 91 3.20 5.05 -7.31
N SER A 92 1.89 5.00 -7.08
CA SER A 92 1.19 6.06 -6.36
C SER A 92 1.56 6.07 -4.87
N LEU A 93 1.80 4.90 -4.27
CA LEU A 93 2.22 4.81 -2.88
C LEU A 93 3.63 5.38 -2.69
N ASP A 94 4.57 5.06 -3.57
CA ASP A 94 5.92 5.64 -3.58
C ASP A 94 5.88 7.17 -3.67
N LYS A 95 5.08 7.71 -4.61
CA LYS A 95 4.85 9.16 -4.70
C LYS A 95 4.32 9.74 -3.40
N MET A 96 3.31 9.12 -2.79
CA MET A 96 2.72 9.60 -1.53
C MET A 96 3.74 9.61 -0.40
N LEU A 97 4.55 8.56 -0.26
CA LEU A 97 5.62 8.48 0.75
C LEU A 97 6.67 9.58 0.52
N SER A 98 7.01 9.87 -0.73
CA SER A 98 7.96 10.93 -1.09
C SER A 98 7.50 12.34 -0.71
N LEU A 99 6.18 12.57 -0.51
CA LEU A 99 5.66 13.87 -0.05
C LEU A 99 6.13 14.23 1.36
N SER A 100 6.47 13.22 2.16
CA SER A 100 6.94 13.37 3.54
C SER A 100 8.46 13.42 3.66
N ALA A 101 9.18 13.40 2.53
CA ALA A 101 10.64 13.53 2.51
C ALA A 101 11.03 14.89 3.09
N SER A 102 11.30 14.88 4.39
CA SER A 102 11.80 16.05 5.11
C SER A 102 13.20 16.35 4.60
N THR A 103 13.47 17.61 4.27
CA THR A 103 14.82 18.09 3.92
C THR A 103 15.75 18.14 5.13
N LEU A 104 15.57 17.28 6.14
CA LEU A 104 16.45 17.21 7.30
C LEU A 104 17.83 16.82 6.78
N SER A 105 18.72 17.80 6.79
CA SER A 105 19.97 17.84 6.04
C SER A 105 21.09 16.99 6.63
N ASP A 106 20.78 16.07 7.54
CA ASP A 106 21.70 15.04 8.03
C ASP A 106 20.90 13.77 8.34
N PRO A 107 21.41 12.57 8.01
CA PRO A 107 20.79 11.31 8.41
C PRO A 107 20.68 11.25 9.94
N LEU A 108 19.46 11.29 10.47
CA LEU A 108 19.21 10.89 11.85
C LEU A 108 19.55 9.41 11.96
N ALA A 109 20.62 9.09 12.71
CA ALA A 109 20.97 7.72 13.04
C ALA A 109 19.90 7.14 13.99
N ILE A 110 18.79 6.66 13.44
CA ILE A 110 17.76 5.98 14.20
C ILE A 110 18.27 4.55 14.47
N THR A 111 18.66 4.29 15.72
CA THR A 111 18.92 2.94 16.20
C THR A 111 17.59 2.32 16.62
N ILE A 112 16.99 1.51 15.76
CA ILE A 112 15.78 0.75 16.10
C ILE A 112 16.24 -0.52 16.81
N ALA A 113 15.97 -0.63 18.11
CA ALA A 113 16.22 -1.87 18.85
C ALA A 113 15.37 -3.00 18.24
N GLN A 114 16.03 -4.07 17.81
CA GLN A 114 15.37 -5.25 17.27
C GLN A 114 14.43 -5.84 18.34
N HIS A 115 13.11 -5.77 18.11
CA HIS A 115 12.14 -6.44 18.97
C HIS A 115 12.15 -7.94 18.69
N ALA A 116 12.06 -8.75 19.75
CA ALA A 116 12.19 -10.21 19.72
C ALA A 116 11.16 -10.92 18.81
N TYR A 117 10.10 -10.23 18.38
CA TYR A 117 8.98 -10.80 17.60
C TYR A 117 9.01 -10.46 16.10
N LEU A 118 10.06 -9.81 15.58
CA LEU A 118 10.11 -9.36 14.17
C LEU A 118 10.32 -10.48 13.13
N PHE A 119 10.52 -11.74 13.53
CA PHE A 119 10.94 -12.82 12.61
C PHE A 119 9.89 -13.90 12.29
N ASN A 120 8.63 -13.75 12.69
CA ASN A 120 7.64 -14.81 12.41
C ASN A 120 6.89 -14.71 11.06
N GLN A 121 7.30 -13.83 10.14
CA GLN A 121 6.63 -13.68 8.83
C GLN A 121 7.57 -13.53 7.63
N THR A 122 8.55 -14.41 7.46
CA THR A 122 9.31 -14.50 6.20
C THR A 122 9.24 -15.90 5.60
N THR A 123 8.34 -16.09 4.64
CA THR A 123 8.54 -17.03 3.54
C THR A 123 9.65 -16.49 2.64
N THR A 124 10.81 -17.15 2.72
CA THR A 124 11.86 -17.24 1.69
C THR A 124 12.26 -15.96 0.95
N ALA A 125 13.15 -15.17 1.56
CA ALA A 125 14.22 -14.50 0.84
C ALA A 125 15.50 -14.68 1.66
N THR A 126 16.42 -15.51 1.17
CA THR A 126 17.70 -15.82 1.80
C THR A 126 18.59 -14.57 1.77
N ALA A 127 18.48 -13.72 2.79
CA ALA A 127 19.54 -12.79 3.12
C ALA A 127 20.65 -13.59 3.82
N MET A 128 21.83 -13.64 3.21
CA MET A 128 23.02 -14.28 3.78
C MET A 128 23.46 -13.47 5.01
N VAL A 129 23.10 -13.94 6.19
CA VAL A 129 23.54 -13.38 7.48
C VAL A 129 24.88 -14.02 7.86
N THR A 130 25.97 -13.26 7.76
CA THR A 130 27.21 -13.61 8.47
C THR A 130 27.04 -13.31 9.95
N LYS A 131 26.89 -14.38 10.74
CA LYS A 131 26.78 -14.32 12.19
C LYS A 131 28.16 -14.05 12.79
N THR A 132 28.42 -12.84 13.28
CA THR A 132 29.50 -12.60 14.25
C THR A 132 28.89 -12.43 15.64
N SER A 133 29.28 -13.35 16.53
CA SER A 133 28.92 -13.33 17.94
C SER A 133 29.53 -12.08 18.60
N GLY A 134 28.67 -11.17 19.06
CA GLY A 134 29.04 -10.00 19.85
C GLY A 134 28.74 -8.67 19.16
N SER A 135 27.73 -7.96 19.70
CA SER A 135 27.39 -6.55 19.43
C SER A 135 27.63 -6.06 17.99
N SER A 136 26.72 -6.40 17.07
CA SER A 136 26.85 -6.02 15.67
C SER A 136 26.32 -4.60 15.42
N LYS A 137 27.23 -3.66 15.17
CA LYS A 137 26.93 -2.40 14.47
C LYS A 137 26.79 -2.71 12.99
N ILE A 138 25.66 -2.33 12.39
CA ILE A 138 25.45 -2.41 10.94
C ILE A 138 25.71 -1.03 10.36
N SER A 139 26.65 -0.93 9.42
CA SER A 139 26.95 0.27 8.65
C SER A 139 26.68 -0.02 7.17
N PHE A 140 25.96 0.87 6.49
CA PHE A 140 25.72 0.77 5.06
C PHE A 140 26.58 1.81 4.34
N THR A 141 27.48 1.36 3.48
CA THR A 141 28.21 2.21 2.52
C THR A 141 27.59 2.06 1.14
N ALA A 142 27.19 3.18 0.54
CA ALA A 142 26.67 3.26 -0.82
C ALA A 142 27.80 3.00 -1.84
N GLY A 143 27.57 2.10 -2.80
CA GLY A 143 28.53 1.80 -3.87
C GLY A 143 28.06 0.72 -4.83
N LEU A 144 27.34 1.15 -5.88
CA LEU A 144 27.34 0.67 -7.27
C LEU A 144 28.00 -0.70 -7.56
N LEU A 145 27.24 -1.68 -8.10
CA LEU A 145 27.61 -2.32 -9.37
C LEU A 145 26.45 -3.09 -10.03
N LEU A 146 26.19 -2.60 -11.24
CA LEU A 146 25.55 -3.15 -12.44
C LEU A 146 25.72 -4.66 -12.71
N PHE A 147 24.88 -5.17 -13.62
CA PHE A 147 24.88 -6.47 -14.35
C PHE A 147 23.94 -7.58 -13.83
N ILE A 148 23.23 -8.41 -14.61
CA ILE A 148 22.64 -8.47 -15.98
C ILE A 148 21.91 -9.86 -16.03
N PHE A 149 20.77 -9.96 -16.73
CA PHE A 149 20.14 -11.15 -17.41
C PHE A 149 20.04 -12.57 -16.76
N MET A 150 18.78 -13.06 -16.77
CA MET A 150 18.25 -14.26 -17.48
C MET A 150 18.46 -15.70 -16.93
N VAL A 151 17.40 -16.51 -17.16
CA VAL A 151 17.28 -18.00 -17.11
C VAL A 151 17.07 -18.56 -15.68
N LEU A 152 16.05 -19.37 -15.33
CA LEU A 152 15.07 -20.22 -16.03
C LEU A 152 13.62 -19.88 -15.64
#